data_AF-L7CFY5-F1
#
_entry.id   AF-L7CFY5-F1
#
_cell.length_a   1.000
_cell.length_b   1.000
_cell.length_c   1.000
_cell.angle_alpha   90.00
_cell.angle_beta   90.00
_cell.angle_gamma   90.00
#
_symmetry.space_group_name_H-M   'P 1'
#
loop_
_entity.id
_entity.type
_entity.pdbx_description
1 polymer ?
#
loop_
_entity_poly.entity_id
_entity_poly.type
_entity_poly.pdbx_seq_one_letter_code
_entity_poly.pdbx_strand_id
1 'polypeptide(L)'
;MKLFITGLIVLSLCSSLQAKEFRPVDAETVFSVTKETLEATPGWNPGAGPIPVSAADAIQIASDFHKRIAPEGRTDSFVFDLAGATLVRSEDDRWYWVVQYRVHFDPLPTPNRVGNGWAGPMPKHSRYPVLMNGELAPHKPISAKLPEAVQPVDAMNHRE
;
A
#
# COMPACT_ATOMS: atom_id res chain seq x y z
N MET A 1 43.99 -22.02 33.48
CA MET A 1 43.07 -22.64 32.50
C MET A 1 41.66 -22.65 33.08
N LYS A 2 40.77 -21.82 32.53
CA LYS A 2 39.29 -21.95 32.56
C LYS A 2 38.73 -20.80 31.72
N LEU A 3 38.52 -21.07 30.43
CA LEU A 3 37.54 -20.34 29.61
C LEU A 3 36.17 -20.48 30.27
N PHE A 4 35.24 -19.56 30.04
CA PHE A 4 33.89 -19.91 29.54
C PHE A 4 33.06 -18.64 29.26
N ILE A 5 32.94 -18.38 27.95
CA ILE A 5 31.78 -17.87 27.20
C ILE A 5 31.22 -16.49 27.56
N THR A 6 31.69 -15.51 26.80
CA THR A 6 30.94 -14.32 26.38
C THR A 6 29.69 -14.72 25.61
N GLY A 7 28.54 -14.69 26.26
CA GLY A 7 27.23 -14.74 25.59
C GLY A 7 26.94 -13.40 24.94
N LEU A 8 27.20 -13.29 23.64
CA LEU A 8 26.77 -12.15 22.83
C LEU A 8 25.24 -12.21 22.72
N ILE A 9 24.56 -11.39 23.52
CA ILE A 9 23.12 -11.15 23.39
C ILE A 9 22.89 -10.52 22.01
N VAL A 10 22.38 -11.30 21.06
CA VAL A 10 21.82 -10.78 19.81
C VAL A 10 20.52 -10.07 20.18
N LEU A 11 20.66 -8.82 20.62
CA LEU A 11 19.57 -7.85 20.60
C LEU A 11 19.28 -7.57 19.14
N SER A 12 18.37 -8.37 18.57
CA SER A 12 17.62 -8.02 17.37
C SER A 12 16.76 -6.81 17.73
N LEU A 13 17.42 -5.65 17.75
CA LEU A 13 16.80 -4.36 17.60
C LEU A 13 16.23 -4.36 16.18
N CYS A 14 15.02 -4.89 16.04
CA CYS A 14 14.12 -4.45 14.98
C CYS A 14 13.93 -2.95 15.21
N SER A 15 14.88 -2.16 14.70
CA SER A 15 14.68 -0.75 14.44
C SER A 15 13.33 -0.66 13.77
N SER A 16 12.43 0.12 14.36
CA SER A 16 11.13 0.44 13.77
C SER A 16 11.41 1.19 12.48
N LEU A 17 11.63 0.42 11.42
CA LEU A 17 11.95 0.90 10.12
C LEU A 17 10.66 1.51 9.59
N GLN A 18 10.62 2.83 9.41
CA GLN A 18 9.41 3.54 9.01
C GLN A 18 8.94 2.98 7.66
N ALA A 19 7.98 2.07 7.72
CA ALA A 19 7.36 1.50 6.54
C ALA A 19 6.63 2.62 5.82
N LYS A 20 6.92 2.80 4.53
CA LYS A 20 6.11 3.69 3.70
C LYS A 20 4.83 2.94 3.33
N GLU A 21 3.72 3.36 3.93
CA GLU A 21 2.43 2.74 3.74
C GLU A 21 1.65 3.36 2.57
N PHE A 22 1.00 2.50 1.79
CA PHE A 22 0.08 2.90 0.73
C PHE A 22 -1.25 2.18 0.93
N ARG A 23 -2.32 2.95 1.04
CA ARG A 23 -3.68 2.44 1.24
C ARG A 23 -4.52 2.79 0.02
N PRO A 24 -4.82 1.83 -0.87
CA PRO A 24 -5.75 2.09 -1.96
C PRO A 24 -7.13 2.41 -1.40
N VAL A 25 -7.85 3.28 -2.11
CA VAL A 25 -9.25 3.60 -1.79
C VAL A 25 -10.10 2.35 -1.96
N ASP A 26 -11.02 2.15 -1.03
CA ASP A 26 -11.99 1.04 -1.05
C ASP A 26 -11.35 -0.36 -1.00
N ALA A 27 -10.07 -0.43 -0.62
CA ALA A 27 -9.37 -1.68 -0.44
C ALA A 27 -9.17 -1.95 1.06
N GLU A 28 -9.50 -3.16 1.49
CA GLU A 28 -9.24 -3.62 2.85
C GLU A 28 -7.76 -3.99 3.08
N THR A 29 -6.81 -3.38 2.36
CA THR A 29 -5.40 -3.75 2.41
C THR A 29 -4.49 -2.53 2.55
N VAL A 30 -3.37 -2.71 3.24
CA VAL A 30 -2.27 -1.73 3.30
C VAL A 30 -1.03 -2.37 2.68
N PHE A 31 -0.40 -1.68 1.74
CA PHE A 31 0.91 -2.02 1.23
C PHE A 31 1.98 -1.35 2.07
N SER A 32 3.06 -2.06 2.38
CA SER A 32 4.17 -1.55 3.15
C SER A 32 5.47 -1.75 2.37
N VAL A 33 6.17 -0.65 2.09
CA VAL A 33 7.53 -0.70 1.57
C VAL A 33 8.49 -0.44 2.73
N THR A 34 9.33 -1.41 3.03
CA THR A 34 10.38 -1.31 4.05
C THR A 34 11.76 -1.53 3.41
N LYS A 35 12.81 -1.12 4.10
CA LYS A 35 14.20 -1.39 3.72
C LYS A 35 14.43 -2.88 3.51
N GLU A 36 13.99 -3.73 4.42
CA GLU A 36 14.18 -5.18 4.31
C GLU A 36 13.51 -5.73 3.04
N THR A 37 12.29 -5.26 2.73
CA THR A 37 11.60 -5.67 1.50
C THR A 37 12.34 -5.20 0.25
N LEU A 38 12.93 -4.01 0.28
CA LEU A 38 13.69 -3.48 -0.83
C LEU A 38 15.05 -4.18 -0.96
N GLU A 39 15.73 -4.50 0.12
CA GLU A 39 17.01 -5.22 0.12
C GLU A 39 16.91 -6.60 -0.53
N ALA A 40 15.78 -7.29 -0.34
CA ALA A 40 15.48 -8.59 -0.94
C ALA A 40 15.22 -8.56 -2.46
N THR A 41 15.12 -7.36 -3.07
CA THR A 41 14.87 -7.21 -4.51
C THR A 41 16.17 -7.01 -5.28
N PRO A 42 16.18 -7.01 -6.62
CA PRO A 42 17.31 -6.53 -7.41
C PRO A 42 17.66 -5.07 -7.07
N GLY A 43 18.94 -4.80 -6.80
CA GLY A 43 19.45 -3.44 -6.72
C GLY A 43 19.59 -2.86 -8.12
N TRP A 44 19.07 -1.66 -8.36
CA TRP A 44 19.23 -0.95 -9.62
C TRP A 44 19.38 0.55 -9.36
N ASN A 45 20.17 1.23 -10.18
CA ASN A 45 20.35 2.67 -10.13
C ASN A 45 20.26 3.28 -11.53
N PRO A 46 19.81 4.54 -11.67
CA PRO A 46 19.86 5.25 -12.95
C PRO A 46 21.26 5.21 -13.57
N GLY A 47 21.34 4.77 -14.82
CA GLY A 47 22.60 4.62 -15.55
C GLY A 47 23.32 3.28 -15.36
N ALA A 48 22.86 2.39 -14.47
CA ALA A 48 23.45 1.06 -14.26
C ALA A 48 23.10 0.02 -15.34
N GLY A 49 22.34 0.42 -16.37
CA GLY A 49 21.83 -0.46 -17.42
C GLY A 49 20.30 -0.59 -17.41
N PRO A 50 19.75 -1.62 -18.05
CA PRO A 50 18.30 -1.83 -18.15
C PRO A 50 17.65 -1.90 -16.76
N ILE A 51 16.52 -1.22 -16.62
CA ILE A 51 15.72 -1.29 -15.39
C ILE A 51 15.08 -2.70 -15.27
N PRO A 52 15.14 -3.36 -14.10
CA PRO A 52 14.63 -4.72 -13.93
C PRO A 52 13.14 -4.88 -14.27
N VAL A 53 12.34 -3.85 -13.94
CA VAL A 53 10.91 -3.81 -14.19
C VAL A 53 10.61 -2.51 -14.94
N SER A 54 10.05 -2.62 -16.14
CA SER A 54 9.66 -1.43 -16.91
C SER A 54 8.43 -0.75 -16.29
N ALA A 55 8.19 0.50 -16.65
CA ALA A 55 6.97 1.20 -16.23
C ALA A 55 5.70 0.49 -16.72
N ALA A 56 5.74 -0.08 -17.93
CA ALA A 56 4.62 -0.82 -18.50
C ALA A 56 4.32 -2.11 -17.70
N ASP A 57 5.36 -2.86 -17.35
CA ASP A 57 5.21 -4.08 -16.54
C ASP A 57 4.68 -3.74 -15.15
N ALA A 58 5.21 -2.68 -14.52
CA ALA A 58 4.72 -2.22 -13.22
C ALA A 58 3.23 -1.85 -13.28
N ILE A 59 2.79 -1.12 -14.32
CA ILE A 59 1.38 -0.80 -14.55
C ILE A 59 0.54 -2.07 -14.70
N GLN A 60 1.02 -3.04 -15.47
CA GLN A 60 0.31 -4.31 -15.69
C GLN A 60 0.14 -5.09 -14.39
N ILE A 61 1.23 -5.26 -13.62
CA ILE A 61 1.22 -5.93 -12.30
C ILE A 61 0.23 -5.26 -11.35
N ALA A 62 0.28 -3.92 -11.25
CA ALA A 62 -0.64 -3.18 -10.41
C ALA A 62 -2.10 -3.26 -10.90
N SER A 63 -2.32 -3.25 -12.22
CA SER A 63 -3.65 -3.38 -12.83
C SER A 63 -4.29 -4.72 -12.52
N ASP A 64 -3.53 -5.81 -12.59
CA ASP A 64 -4.05 -7.15 -12.35
C ASP A 64 -4.45 -7.39 -10.89
N PHE A 65 -3.81 -6.68 -9.96
CA PHE A 65 -4.30 -6.60 -8.58
C PHE A 65 -5.51 -5.66 -8.45
N HIS A 66 -5.45 -4.47 -9.06
CA HIS A 66 -6.52 -3.48 -8.96
C HIS A 66 -7.86 -4.01 -9.48
N LYS A 67 -7.87 -4.82 -10.55
CA LYS A 67 -9.07 -5.49 -11.08
C LYS A 67 -9.77 -6.40 -10.07
N ARG A 68 -9.10 -6.85 -9.00
CA ARG A 68 -9.75 -7.63 -7.94
C ARG A 68 -10.58 -6.76 -7.00
N ILE A 69 -10.26 -5.47 -6.93
CA ILE A 69 -10.95 -4.45 -6.13
C ILE A 69 -12.00 -3.75 -7.00
N ALA A 70 -11.63 -3.37 -8.22
CA ALA A 70 -12.45 -2.63 -9.17
C ALA A 70 -12.32 -3.26 -10.57
N PRO A 71 -13.02 -4.38 -10.86
CA PRO A 71 -12.88 -5.15 -12.11
C PRO A 71 -13.07 -4.33 -13.38
N GLU A 72 -13.97 -3.35 -13.34
CA GLU A 72 -14.30 -2.47 -14.47
C GLU A 72 -13.71 -1.06 -14.29
N GLY A 73 -12.68 -0.92 -13.44
CA GLY A 73 -12.16 0.40 -13.06
C GLY A 73 -13.14 1.20 -12.20
N ARG A 74 -14.13 0.55 -11.60
CA ARG A 74 -15.09 1.17 -10.69
C ARG A 74 -15.52 0.25 -9.54
N THR A 75 -15.98 0.86 -8.46
CA THR A 75 -16.77 0.25 -7.39
C THR A 75 -18.16 0.91 -7.34
N ASP A 76 -18.96 0.58 -6.33
CA ASP A 76 -20.28 1.21 -6.13
C ASP A 76 -20.22 2.72 -5.92
N SER A 77 -19.08 3.22 -5.44
CA SER A 77 -18.91 4.63 -5.04
C SER A 77 -17.86 5.40 -5.84
N PHE A 78 -16.92 4.69 -6.48
CA PHE A 78 -15.75 5.33 -7.07
C PHE A 78 -15.45 4.83 -8.48
N VAL A 79 -14.94 5.72 -9.32
CA VAL A 79 -14.31 5.44 -10.61
C VAL A 79 -12.81 5.69 -10.50
N PHE A 80 -12.02 4.82 -11.12
CA PHE A 80 -10.58 4.78 -11.03
C PHE A 80 -9.95 4.93 -12.41
N ASP A 81 -9.18 6.00 -12.59
CA ASP A 81 -8.46 6.27 -13.84
C ASP A 81 -6.96 6.10 -13.63
N LEU A 82 -6.30 5.32 -14.49
CA LEU A 82 -4.84 5.17 -14.42
C LEU A 82 -4.17 6.55 -14.62
N ALA A 83 -3.45 7.00 -13.60
CA ALA A 83 -2.75 8.28 -13.60
C ALA A 83 -1.28 8.15 -14.05
N GLY A 84 -0.72 6.95 -13.95
CA GLY A 84 0.64 6.62 -14.39
C GLY A 84 1.44 5.85 -13.35
N ALA A 85 2.73 5.66 -13.63
CA ALA A 85 3.70 5.03 -12.75
C ALA A 85 4.86 6.00 -12.45
N THR A 86 5.18 6.17 -11.18
CA THR A 86 6.30 7.02 -10.74
C THR A 86 7.39 6.15 -10.16
N LEU A 87 8.63 6.34 -10.63
CA LEU A 87 9.80 5.69 -10.08
C LEU A 87 10.23 6.43 -8.81
N VAL A 88 10.32 5.74 -7.68
CA VAL A 88 10.59 6.32 -6.37
C VAL A 88 11.88 5.75 -5.80
N ARG A 89 12.78 6.64 -5.36
CA ARG A 89 13.99 6.31 -4.59
C ARG A 89 13.64 6.22 -3.10
N SER A 90 14.06 5.15 -2.43
CA SER A 90 14.07 5.06 -0.97
C SER A 90 15.31 5.73 -0.39
N GLU A 91 15.37 5.87 0.94
CA GLU A 91 16.52 6.48 1.62
C GLU A 91 17.83 5.69 1.40
N ASP A 92 17.75 4.35 1.30
CA ASP A 92 18.91 3.47 1.08
C ASP A 92 19.28 3.25 -0.40
N ASP A 93 18.95 4.18 -1.30
CA ASP A 93 19.25 4.09 -2.75
C ASP A 93 18.68 2.85 -3.44
N ARG A 94 17.58 2.33 -2.89
CA ARG A 94 16.76 1.31 -3.54
C ARG A 94 15.62 2.00 -4.27
N TRP A 95 15.16 1.36 -5.34
CA TRP A 95 14.15 1.92 -6.21
C TRP A 95 12.96 0.98 -6.30
N TYR A 96 11.76 1.55 -6.45
CA TYR A 96 10.52 0.84 -6.68
C TYR A 96 9.56 1.73 -7.47
N TRP A 97 8.59 1.12 -8.14
CA TRP A 97 7.53 1.85 -8.82
C TRP A 97 6.37 2.11 -7.87
N VAL A 98 5.71 3.26 -8.02
CA VAL A 98 4.39 3.52 -7.45
C VAL A 98 3.44 3.78 -8.60
N VAL A 99 2.56 2.82 -8.86
CA VAL A 99 1.48 2.96 -9.84
C VAL A 99 0.30 3.64 -9.17
N GLN A 100 -0.23 4.67 -9.82
CA GLN A 100 -1.25 5.54 -9.26
C GLN A 100 -2.50 5.53 -10.12
N TYR A 101 -3.66 5.39 -9.48
CA TYR A 101 -4.97 5.64 -10.05
C TYR A 101 -5.55 6.91 -9.42
N ARG A 102 -6.06 7.83 -10.24
CA ARG A 102 -6.93 8.93 -9.78
C ARG A 102 -8.27 8.36 -9.41
N VAL A 103 -8.85 8.88 -8.34
CA VAL A 103 -10.13 8.40 -7.81
C VAL A 103 -11.15 9.51 -7.90
N HIS A 104 -12.26 9.20 -8.54
CA HIS A 104 -13.42 10.08 -8.72
C HIS A 104 -14.60 9.48 -7.95
N PHE A 105 -15.31 10.29 -7.18
CA PHE A 105 -16.58 9.87 -6.59
C PHE A 105 -17.68 9.95 -7.65
N ASP A 106 -18.21 8.79 -8.02
CA ASP A 106 -19.30 8.63 -8.99
C ASP A 106 -20.15 7.44 -8.54
N PRO A 107 -21.02 7.64 -7.54
CA PRO A 107 -21.80 6.56 -6.97
C PRO A 107 -22.84 6.06 -7.97
N LEU A 108 -22.92 4.74 -8.14
CA LEU A 108 -23.97 4.15 -8.95
C LEU A 108 -25.35 4.46 -8.32
N PRO A 109 -26.34 4.87 -9.13
CA PRO A 109 -27.69 5.13 -8.63
C PRO A 109 -28.30 3.81 -8.17
N THR A 110 -28.26 3.56 -6.88
CA THR A 110 -28.86 2.39 -6.24
C THR A 110 -30.25 2.78 -5.73
N PRO A 111 -31.33 2.08 -6.16
CA PRO A 111 -32.66 2.35 -5.65
C PRO A 111 -32.68 2.10 -4.13
N ASN A 112 -33.20 3.08 -3.37
CA ASN A 112 -33.29 3.13 -1.90
C ASN A 112 -32.06 3.60 -1.10
N ARG A 113 -31.00 4.13 -1.72
CA ARG A 113 -29.91 4.79 -0.96
C ARG A 113 -30.27 6.26 -0.69
N VAL A 114 -31.03 6.52 0.37
CA VAL A 114 -31.18 7.88 0.91
C VAL A 114 -29.83 8.28 1.50
N GLY A 115 -29.25 9.34 0.93
CA GLY A 115 -27.84 9.71 1.02
C GLY A 115 -27.13 9.46 2.35
N ASN A 116 -26.03 8.72 2.26
CA ASN A 116 -24.86 9.02 3.07
C ASN A 116 -23.78 9.44 2.08
N GLY A 117 -23.66 10.76 1.85
CA GLY A 117 -22.51 11.31 1.13
C GLY A 117 -21.21 10.86 1.81
N TRP A 118 -20.12 10.74 1.06
CA TRP A 118 -18.81 10.43 1.64
C TRP A 118 -18.44 11.50 2.67
N ALA A 119 -18.50 11.15 3.96
CA ALA A 119 -18.30 12.08 5.08
C ALA A 119 -16.82 12.38 5.40
N GLY A 120 -15.89 11.92 4.56
CA GLY A 120 -14.45 12.03 4.76
C GLY A 120 -13.74 12.82 3.65
N PRO A 121 -12.48 13.24 3.86
CA PRO A 121 -11.67 13.80 2.79
C PRO A 121 -11.56 12.78 1.66
N MET A 122 -11.94 13.17 0.43
CA MET A 122 -11.86 12.28 -0.73
C MET A 122 -10.40 11.93 -1.00
N PRO A 123 -9.98 10.65 -0.90
CA PRO A 123 -8.62 10.29 -1.21
C PRO A 123 -8.43 10.47 -2.71
N LYS A 124 -7.48 11.32 -3.12
CA LYS A 124 -7.32 11.67 -4.54
C LYS A 124 -6.75 10.51 -5.37
N HIS A 125 -6.11 9.53 -4.73
CA HIS A 125 -5.34 8.52 -5.42
C HIS A 125 -5.28 7.17 -4.70
N SER A 126 -5.50 6.09 -5.45
CA SER A 126 -5.07 4.74 -5.08
C SER A 126 -3.65 4.50 -5.56
N ARG A 127 -2.79 3.93 -4.71
CA ARG A 127 -1.36 3.74 -5.01
C ARG A 127 -0.94 2.30 -4.73
N TYR A 128 -0.26 1.72 -5.70
CA TYR A 128 0.21 0.34 -5.69
C TYR A 128 1.73 0.32 -5.87
N PRO A 129 2.50 0.09 -4.80
CA PRO A 129 3.94 -0.04 -4.91
C PRO A 129 4.31 -1.38 -5.55
N VAL A 130 5.13 -1.34 -6.61
CA VAL A 130 5.66 -2.51 -7.33
C VAL A 130 7.18 -2.50 -7.20
N LEU A 131 7.73 -3.60 -6.72
CA LEU A 131 9.13 -3.80 -6.42
C LEU A 131 9.94 -4.19 -7.68
N MET A 132 11.26 -4.04 -7.62
CA MET A 132 12.16 -4.35 -8.76
C MET A 132 12.29 -5.85 -9.06
N ASN A 133 11.68 -6.72 -8.28
CA ASN A 133 11.57 -8.15 -8.58
C ASN A 133 10.29 -8.49 -9.39
N GLY A 134 9.47 -7.50 -9.74
CA GLY A 134 8.23 -7.71 -10.50
C GLY A 134 7.03 -8.08 -9.62
N GLU A 135 7.10 -7.89 -8.31
CA GLU A 135 6.02 -8.17 -7.37
C GLU A 135 5.46 -6.89 -6.76
N LEU A 136 4.21 -6.92 -6.31
CA LEU A 136 3.69 -5.86 -5.44
C LEU A 136 4.41 -5.90 -4.09
N ALA A 137 4.56 -4.74 -3.45
CA ALA A 137 5.08 -4.71 -2.09
C ALA A 137 4.20 -5.57 -1.15
N PRO A 138 4.77 -6.10 -0.06
CA PRO A 138 4.00 -6.86 0.92
C PRO A 138 2.80 -6.06 1.38
N HIS A 139 1.66 -6.73 1.43
CA HIS A 139 0.41 -6.12 1.82
C HIS A 139 -0.35 -7.05 2.76
N LYS A 140 -1.08 -6.43 3.69
CA LYS A 140 -1.86 -7.12 4.71
C LYS A 140 -3.24 -6.50 4.78
N PRO A 141 -4.26 -7.29 5.19
CA PRO A 141 -5.55 -6.73 5.49
C PRO A 141 -5.44 -5.58 6.51
N ILE A 142 -6.21 -4.51 6.32
CA ILE A 142 -6.39 -3.48 7.33
C ILE A 142 -7.00 -4.18 8.54
N SER A 143 -6.26 -4.32 9.63
CA SER A 143 -6.80 -4.84 10.88
C SER A 143 -7.99 -3.94 11.25
N ALA A 144 -9.20 -4.53 11.28
CA ALA A 144 -10.46 -3.83 11.52
C ALA A 144 -10.57 -3.16 12.91
N LYS A 145 -9.52 -3.24 13.74
CA LYS A 145 -9.39 -2.39 14.92
C LYS A 145 -9.05 -0.97 14.47
N LEU A 146 -10.11 -0.21 14.15
CA LEU A 146 -10.07 1.24 14.21
C LEU A 146 -9.34 1.62 15.52
N PRO A 147 -8.34 2.52 15.46
CA PRO A 147 -7.78 3.10 16.66
C PRO A 147 -8.94 3.58 17.53
N GLU A 148 -8.87 3.34 18.84
CA GLU A 148 -9.96 3.68 19.77
C GLU A 148 -10.38 5.16 19.65
N ALA A 149 -9.45 6.02 19.23
CA ALA A 149 -9.65 7.44 18.93
C ALA A 149 -10.49 7.76 17.67
N VAL A 150 -10.79 6.78 16.81
CA VAL A 150 -11.54 6.95 15.55
C VAL A 150 -12.82 6.09 15.55
N GLN A 151 -13.12 5.41 16.66
CA GLN A 151 -14.40 4.72 16.77
C GLN A 151 -15.53 5.76 16.80
N PRO A 152 -16.59 5.57 15.98
CA PRO A 152 -17.76 6.44 16.05
C PRO A 152 -18.33 6.43 17.47
N VAL A 153 -18.72 7.60 17.97
CA VAL A 153 -19.21 7.83 19.34
C VAL A 153 -20.37 6.88 19.70
N ASP A 154 -21.10 6.39 18.70
CA ASP A 154 -22.24 5.48 18.86
C ASP A 154 -21.84 4.04 19.24
N ALA A 155 -20.58 3.63 19.05
CA ALA A 155 -20.11 2.30 19.47
C ALA A 155 -19.97 2.16 21.01
N MET A 156 -19.99 3.27 21.76
CA MET A 156 -19.96 3.27 23.23
C MET A 156 -21.33 3.19 23.90
N ASN A 157 -22.44 3.29 23.15
CA ASN A 157 -23.80 3.32 23.72
C ASN A 157 -24.57 2.00 23.65
N HIS A 158 -23.96 0.92 23.13
CA HIS A 158 -24.56 -0.42 23.15
C HIS A 158 -23.78 -1.37 24.05
N ARG A 159 -23.75 -1.06 25.34
CA ARG A 159 -23.61 -2.03 26.42
C ARG A 159 -24.63 -1.66 27.50
N GLU A 160 -25.84 -2.19 27.34
CA GLU A 160 -26.73 -2.48 28.48
C GLU A 160 -26.37 -3.86 29.04
#